data_AF-A0A7J3XWK8-F1
#
_entry.id   AF-A0A7J3XWK8-F1
#
_cell.length_a   1.000
_cell.length_b   1.000
_cell.length_c   1.000
_cell.angle_alpha   90.00
_cell.angle_beta   90.00
_cell.angle_gamma   90.00
#
_symmetry.space_group_name_H-M   'P 1'
#
loop_
_entity.id
_entity.type
_entity.pdbx_description
1 polymer ?
#
loop_
_entity_poly.entity_id
_entity_poly.type
_entity_poly.pdbx_seq_one_letter_code
_entity_poly.pdbx_strand_id
1 'polypeptide(L)'
;MPGVQLDFKAVEEKWQRRWSEARVFEADVDPSRPKKFITVDYSYVNSPQHIGHGRTYTLTDVYARFLRMRGFNVLLPMAFHYTGTPILAMARRLASGDEELLETFINVYKVPPEVVKGFTEPLNIARYFHREIKEGMKEMGYSIDWRREFTTIDPEYSRFITWQFHKLRERGFISKGSHPVGWCPRCGNPVGQHDTVNDVEPEIGQFTLIKFRLDGLVLPAATLRPETVFGVTNLWLKPSARYVEAAVGGERWLISPPCVEKLRLLGFKVEEVGEASSGELMGRRALNPATGRYVPILPADFVDLESATGVVMSVPAHAPYDLVTLRQVREEALRLGVEPRELEPIPIISTPGYGEVPAATVVDREGIADQRSPKLEDATRELYRAEFHSGVMSEAAGPYAGLPVSRARDAVREDLVKRGDAAMMYEILNQPVYCRCGSRCVVKVFEDQWFINYGDPSWKKLAHECLDSMKVIPEELRAELSYVLDWLKEKACARRSGLGTKLPWDPDWIIESLSDSTIYMAFYTVAHVIKKWGLREDQLSDEVFDYVFLGVGDEGEVASRSGVPIDALREMRAQ
;
A
#
# COMPACT_ATOMS: atom_id res chain seq x y z
N MET A 1 21.28 36.96 47.01
CA MET A 1 22.20 35.99 46.37
C MET A 1 21.87 35.98 44.89
N PRO A 2 22.82 36.29 43.98
CA PRO A 2 22.61 36.12 42.55
C PRO A 2 22.19 34.67 42.29
N GLY A 3 21.13 34.47 41.51
CA GLY A 3 20.54 33.16 41.28
C GLY A 3 21.57 32.22 40.66
N VAL A 4 21.86 31.12 41.36
CA VAL A 4 22.66 30.02 40.82
C VAL A 4 21.87 29.45 39.64
N GLN A 5 22.30 29.78 38.42
CA GLN A 5 21.75 29.17 37.22
C GLN A 5 22.24 27.71 37.20
N LEU A 6 21.29 26.77 37.31
CA LEU A 6 21.58 25.34 37.22
C LEU A 6 22.09 25.03 35.82
N ASP A 7 23.31 24.49 35.74
CA ASP A 7 23.83 23.88 34.52
C ASP A 7 23.20 22.50 34.36
N PHE A 8 22.07 22.44 33.66
CA PHE A 8 21.35 21.20 33.43
C PHE A 8 22.17 20.18 32.62
N LYS A 9 23.06 20.64 31.72
CA LYS A 9 23.92 19.74 30.95
C LYS A 9 24.89 18.98 31.86
N ALA A 10 25.53 19.68 32.79
CA ALA A 10 26.40 19.04 33.77
C ALA A 10 25.63 18.06 34.69
N VAL A 11 24.35 18.35 34.99
CA VAL A 11 23.49 17.46 35.77
C VAL A 11 23.10 16.21 34.97
N GLU A 12 22.73 16.37 33.70
CA GLU A 12 22.37 15.28 32.78
C GLU A 12 23.55 14.31 32.59
N GLU A 13 24.72 14.82 32.20
CA GLU A 13 25.94 14.02 31.98
C GLU A 13 26.33 13.22 33.24
N LYS A 14 26.22 13.85 34.42
CA LYS A 14 26.48 13.18 35.71
C LYS A 14 25.56 11.98 35.91
N TRP A 15 24.26 12.11 35.66
CA TRP A 15 23.29 11.05 35.92
C TRP A 15 23.31 9.97 34.84
N GLN A 16 23.43 10.33 33.57
CA GLN A 16 23.61 9.38 32.47
C GLN A 16 24.83 8.48 32.70
N ARG A 17 25.97 9.07 33.08
CA ARG A 17 27.17 8.31 33.43
C ARG A 17 26.92 7.35 34.60
N ARG A 18 26.33 7.84 35.69
CA ARG A 18 26.02 7.00 36.86
C ARG A 18 25.07 5.85 36.53
N TRP A 19 24.03 6.10 35.73
CA TRP A 19 23.08 5.06 35.33
C TRP A 19 23.76 3.98 34.47
N SER A 20 24.64 4.39 33.56
CA SER A 20 25.41 3.48 32.70
C SER A 20 26.40 2.64 33.50
N GLU A 21 27.23 3.27 34.34
CA GLU A 21 28.24 2.58 35.17
C GLU A 21 27.60 1.59 36.15
N ALA A 22 26.47 1.97 36.76
CA ALA A 22 25.73 1.12 37.68
C ALA A 22 24.75 0.17 36.97
N ARG A 23 24.64 0.23 35.64
CA ARG A 23 23.79 -0.65 34.81
C ARG A 23 22.33 -0.72 35.28
N VAL A 24 21.79 0.40 35.78
CA VAL A 24 20.50 0.41 36.51
C VAL A 24 19.27 0.08 35.66
N PHE A 25 19.41 0.09 34.33
CA PHE A 25 18.35 -0.23 33.38
C PHE A 25 18.51 -1.59 32.71
N GLU A 26 19.61 -2.30 33.00
CA GLU A 26 19.79 -3.69 32.60
C GLU A 26 18.86 -4.57 33.44
N ALA A 27 17.85 -5.15 32.80
CA ALA A 27 16.81 -5.92 33.48
C ALA A 27 17.08 -7.42 33.34
N ASP A 28 17.29 -8.07 34.48
CA ASP A 28 17.35 -9.53 34.61
C ASP A 28 16.05 -10.05 35.24
N VAL A 29 15.70 -11.32 34.98
CA VAL A 29 14.48 -11.93 35.53
C VAL A 29 14.56 -11.96 37.06
N ASP A 30 13.56 -11.37 37.70
CA ASP A 30 13.44 -11.32 39.16
C ASP A 30 12.03 -11.79 39.55
N PRO A 31 11.88 -13.06 39.96
CA PRO A 31 10.60 -13.63 40.36
C PRO A 31 9.99 -12.95 41.60
N SER A 32 10.77 -12.20 42.39
CA SER A 32 10.26 -11.51 43.59
C SER A 32 9.46 -10.25 43.26
N ARG A 33 9.55 -9.76 42.02
CA ARG A 33 8.89 -8.52 41.57
C ARG A 33 7.94 -8.80 40.39
N PRO A 34 6.79 -8.12 40.32
CA PRO A 34 5.91 -8.25 39.17
C PRO A 34 6.63 -7.74 37.90
N LYS A 35 6.62 -8.53 36.82
CA LYS A 35 7.27 -8.16 35.56
C LYS A 35 6.45 -7.17 34.74
N LYS A 36 7.13 -6.25 34.05
CA LYS A 36 6.56 -5.42 32.98
C LYS A 36 7.53 -5.37 31.81
N PHE A 37 7.08 -5.87 30.67
CA PHE A 37 7.80 -5.75 29.41
C PHE A 37 7.09 -4.69 28.56
N ILE A 38 7.83 -3.66 28.17
CA ILE A 38 7.32 -2.52 27.40
C ILE A 38 8.18 -2.40 26.16
N THR A 39 7.52 -2.28 25.01
CA THR A 39 8.15 -2.04 23.72
C THR A 39 7.54 -0.82 23.06
N VAL A 40 8.30 -0.26 22.15
CA VAL A 40 7.91 0.78 21.21
C VAL A 40 8.58 0.46 19.90
N ASP A 41 7.96 0.81 18.79
CA ASP A 41 8.44 0.43 17.48
C ASP A 41 9.89 0.88 17.26
N TYR A 42 10.74 -0.06 16.86
CA TYR A 42 12.13 0.21 16.54
C TYR A 42 12.27 1.23 15.40
N SER A 43 13.28 2.09 15.49
CA SER A 43 13.44 3.17 14.51
C SER A 43 13.97 2.63 13.18
N TYR A 44 13.40 3.09 12.07
CA TYR A 44 14.03 2.94 10.76
C TYR A 44 15.23 3.89 10.63
N VAL A 45 16.33 3.43 10.05
CA VAL A 45 17.64 4.11 10.13
C VAL A 45 18.07 4.82 8.82
N ASN A 46 17.17 5.57 8.21
CA ASN A 46 17.46 6.32 6.98
C ASN A 46 17.64 7.84 7.18
N SER A 47 17.31 8.35 8.37
CA SER A 47 17.35 9.78 8.72
C SER A 47 17.51 9.94 10.25
N PRO A 48 17.85 11.15 10.75
CA PRO A 48 17.87 11.38 12.19
C PRO A 48 16.45 11.42 12.77
N GLN A 49 16.34 11.29 14.09
CA GLN A 49 15.05 11.39 14.78
C GLN A 49 14.60 12.84 14.94
N HIS A 50 13.42 13.18 14.40
CA HIS A 50 12.74 14.45 14.68
C HIS A 50 11.90 14.42 15.99
N ILE A 51 11.40 15.58 16.43
CA ILE A 51 10.64 15.73 17.70
C ILE A 51 9.42 14.82 17.83
N GLY A 52 8.76 14.48 16.72
CA GLY A 52 7.70 13.46 16.69
C GLY A 52 8.14 12.09 17.23
N HIS A 53 9.32 11.60 16.81
CA HIS A 53 9.94 10.40 17.39
C HIS A 53 10.27 10.61 18.86
N GLY A 54 10.82 11.78 19.21
CA GLY A 54 11.10 12.17 20.60
C GLY A 54 9.88 11.98 21.52
N ARG A 55 8.69 12.41 21.09
CA ARG A 55 7.43 12.18 21.82
C ARG A 55 7.16 10.68 22.02
N THR A 56 7.20 9.90 20.95
CA THR A 56 6.89 8.45 20.99
C THR A 56 7.79 7.68 21.96
N TYR A 57 9.11 7.91 21.89
CA TYR A 57 10.07 7.23 22.76
C TYR A 57 10.03 7.79 24.20
N THR A 58 9.89 9.10 24.38
CA THR A 58 9.80 9.71 25.72
C THR A 58 8.58 9.23 26.50
N LEU A 59 7.40 9.15 25.87
CA LEU A 59 6.19 8.66 26.54
C LEU A 59 6.35 7.22 27.03
N THR A 60 7.00 6.38 26.22
CA THR A 60 7.31 4.99 26.58
C THR A 60 8.28 4.93 27.76
N ASP A 61 9.33 5.75 27.75
CA ASP A 61 10.31 5.82 28.84
C ASP A 61 9.71 6.32 30.16
N VAL A 62 8.89 7.37 30.10
CA VAL A 62 8.18 7.92 31.26
C VAL A 62 7.34 6.84 31.92
N TYR A 63 6.60 6.05 31.13
CA TYR A 63 5.79 4.97 31.66
C TYR A 63 6.63 3.83 32.24
N ALA A 64 7.75 3.47 31.59
CA ALA A 64 8.69 2.49 32.10
C ALA A 64 9.28 2.90 33.45
N ARG A 65 9.70 4.16 33.60
CA ARG A 65 10.22 4.73 34.85
C ARG A 65 9.15 4.78 35.94
N PHE A 66 7.94 5.21 35.60
CA PHE A 66 6.79 5.17 36.52
C PHE A 66 6.56 3.76 37.07
N LEU A 67 6.58 2.74 36.22
CA LEU A 67 6.42 1.35 36.65
C LEU A 67 7.60 0.86 37.51
N ARG A 68 8.84 1.24 37.21
CA ARG A 68 10.00 0.94 38.07
C ARG A 68 9.82 1.53 39.47
N MET A 69 9.39 2.80 39.56
CA MET A 69 9.11 3.47 40.85
C MET A 69 7.96 2.81 41.63
N ARG A 70 7.05 2.13 40.93
CA ARG A 70 5.99 1.31 41.54
C ARG A 70 6.43 -0.10 41.94
N GLY A 71 7.72 -0.42 41.81
CA GLY A 71 8.31 -1.70 42.23
C GLY A 71 8.32 -2.80 41.17
N PHE A 72 7.81 -2.55 39.96
CA PHE A 72 7.84 -3.54 38.88
C PHE A 72 9.26 -3.78 38.40
N ASN A 73 9.57 -5.02 38.02
CA ASN A 73 10.77 -5.35 37.26
C ASN A 73 10.51 -5.04 35.78
N VAL A 74 11.05 -3.92 35.30
CA VAL A 74 10.71 -3.36 33.99
C VAL A 74 11.81 -3.61 32.98
N LEU A 75 11.45 -4.29 31.89
CA LEU A 75 12.27 -4.40 30.68
C LEU A 75 11.76 -3.39 29.63
N LEU A 76 12.67 -2.49 29.21
CA LEU A 76 12.50 -1.61 28.06
C LEU A 76 13.74 -1.78 27.16
N PRO A 77 13.66 -2.55 26.07
CA PRO A 77 14.75 -2.73 25.12
C PRO A 77 14.60 -1.80 23.91
N MET A 78 15.61 -1.77 23.04
CA MET A 78 15.57 -1.08 21.75
C MET A 78 16.40 -1.83 20.71
N ALA A 79 15.98 -1.79 19.45
CA ALA A 79 16.67 -2.33 18.28
C ALA A 79 16.52 -1.36 17.10
N PHE A 80 17.08 -1.70 15.94
CA PHE A 80 17.09 -0.82 14.77
C PHE A 80 16.61 -1.55 13.52
N HIS A 81 15.68 -0.92 12.81
CA HIS A 81 15.05 -1.50 11.64
C HIS A 81 15.80 -1.13 10.37
N TYR A 82 16.39 -2.13 9.71
CA TYR A 82 17.16 -1.99 8.48
C TYR A 82 16.40 -2.51 7.25
N THR A 83 15.43 -3.41 7.45
CA THR A 83 14.68 -4.10 6.40
C THR A 83 13.90 -3.12 5.54
N GLY A 84 13.90 -3.32 4.22
CA GLY A 84 13.12 -2.54 3.27
C GLY A 84 13.95 -1.86 2.17
N THR A 85 13.26 -1.04 1.38
CA THR A 85 13.79 -0.39 0.18
C THR A 85 14.19 1.08 0.32
N PRO A 86 13.69 1.91 1.27
CA PRO A 86 14.01 3.33 1.26
C PRO A 86 15.51 3.66 1.36
N ILE A 87 16.27 2.94 2.19
CA ILE A 87 17.74 3.13 2.28
C ILE A 87 18.41 2.83 0.93
N LEU A 88 17.99 1.77 0.24
CA LEU A 88 18.48 1.41 -1.10
C LEU A 88 18.09 2.46 -2.15
N ALA A 89 16.87 2.99 -2.07
CA ALA A 89 16.38 4.04 -2.97
C ALA A 89 17.18 5.35 -2.79
N MET A 90 17.43 5.76 -1.54
CA MET A 90 18.24 6.94 -1.22
C MET A 90 19.67 6.80 -1.72
N ALA A 91 20.30 5.64 -1.51
CA ALA A 91 21.64 5.36 -2.01
C ALA A 91 21.75 5.45 -3.54
N ARG A 92 20.75 4.93 -4.26
CA ARG A 92 20.66 5.03 -5.73
C ARG A 92 20.44 6.47 -6.21
N ARG A 93 19.57 7.22 -5.54
CA ARG A 93 19.33 8.65 -5.83
C ARG A 93 20.62 9.47 -5.71
N LEU A 94 21.38 9.26 -4.62
CA LEU A 94 22.69 9.88 -4.45
C LEU A 94 23.68 9.45 -5.54
N ALA A 95 23.71 8.17 -5.91
CA ALA A 95 24.57 7.68 -6.99
C ALA A 95 24.21 8.29 -8.36
N SER A 96 22.94 8.67 -8.56
CA SER A 96 22.48 9.37 -9.78
C SER A 96 22.67 10.89 -9.75
N GLY A 97 23.26 11.46 -8.68
CA GLY A 97 23.52 12.89 -8.58
C GLY A 97 22.32 13.73 -8.16
N ASP A 98 21.41 13.18 -7.36
CA ASP A 98 20.26 13.91 -6.81
C ASP A 98 20.70 15.05 -5.86
N GLU A 99 20.67 16.29 -6.35
CA GLU A 99 21.11 17.50 -5.64
C GLU A 99 20.21 17.82 -4.43
N GLU A 100 18.89 17.62 -4.55
CA GLU A 100 17.93 17.87 -3.47
C GLU A 100 18.20 16.97 -2.26
N LEU A 101 18.44 15.68 -2.52
CA LEU A 101 18.76 14.72 -1.47
C LEU A 101 20.13 15.02 -0.83
N LEU A 102 21.12 15.41 -1.64
CA LEU A 102 22.44 15.83 -1.15
C LEU A 102 22.32 17.04 -0.22
N GLU A 103 21.58 18.07 -0.64
CA GLU A 103 21.30 19.25 0.18
C GLU A 103 20.56 18.89 1.47
N THR A 104 19.60 17.98 1.40
CA THR A 104 18.88 17.50 2.59
C THR A 104 19.84 16.88 3.61
N PHE A 105 20.76 16.00 3.17
CA PHE A 105 21.74 15.40 4.07
C PHE A 105 22.65 16.43 4.74
N ILE A 106 23.17 17.39 3.97
CA ILE A 106 24.16 18.36 4.46
C ILE A 106 23.48 19.48 5.27
N ASN A 107 22.41 20.06 4.74
CA ASN A 107 21.82 21.28 5.29
C ASN A 107 20.71 21.01 6.29
N VAL A 108 19.96 19.92 6.14
CA VAL A 108 18.85 19.58 7.05
C VAL A 108 19.32 18.59 8.10
N TYR A 109 19.84 17.43 7.70
CA TYR A 109 20.30 16.39 8.61
C TYR A 109 21.69 16.65 9.21
N LYS A 110 22.38 17.69 8.73
CA LYS A 110 23.71 18.11 9.22
C LYS A 110 24.75 16.99 9.18
N VAL A 111 24.63 16.08 8.21
CA VAL A 111 25.62 15.03 7.96
C VAL A 111 26.87 15.68 7.37
N PRO A 112 28.07 15.39 7.91
CA PRO A 112 29.30 15.94 7.36
C PRO A 112 29.49 15.56 5.88
N PRO A 113 29.84 16.49 4.97
CA PRO A 113 29.92 16.23 3.53
C PRO A 113 30.82 15.04 3.15
N GLU A 114 31.91 14.81 3.89
CA GLU A 114 32.82 13.70 3.71
C GLU A 114 32.19 12.34 4.01
N VAL A 115 31.22 12.29 4.94
CA VAL A 115 30.46 11.08 5.26
C VAL A 115 29.43 10.81 4.17
N VAL A 116 28.76 11.86 3.67
CA VAL A 116 27.73 11.74 2.62
C VAL A 116 28.28 11.13 1.33
N LYS A 117 29.58 11.34 1.02
CA LYS A 117 30.23 10.69 -0.13
C LYS A 117 30.15 9.15 -0.10
N GLY A 118 30.06 8.57 1.09
CA GLY A 118 29.91 7.11 1.28
C GLY A 118 28.47 6.62 1.22
N PHE A 119 27.46 7.49 1.12
CA PHE A 119 26.05 7.13 1.18
C PHE A 119 25.50 6.57 -0.14
N THR A 120 26.31 6.47 -1.18
CA THR A 120 25.98 5.64 -2.36
C THR A 120 25.91 4.15 -2.00
N GLU A 121 26.49 3.75 -0.87
CA GLU A 121 26.38 2.40 -0.34
C GLU A 121 25.32 2.33 0.78
N PRO A 122 24.22 1.57 0.60
CA PRO A 122 23.06 1.57 1.49
C PRO A 122 23.39 1.37 2.98
N LEU A 123 24.30 0.43 3.29
CA LEU A 123 24.66 0.13 4.67
C LEU A 123 25.40 1.27 5.38
N ASN A 124 26.05 2.18 4.64
CA ASN A 124 26.71 3.34 5.23
C ASN A 124 25.70 4.36 5.76
N ILE A 125 24.60 4.58 5.02
CA ILE A 125 23.45 5.37 5.50
C ILE A 125 22.92 4.75 6.80
N ALA A 126 22.58 3.45 6.73
CA ALA A 126 21.95 2.74 7.83
C ALA A 126 22.80 2.75 9.11
N ARG A 127 24.11 2.46 8.99
CA ARG A 127 25.05 2.48 10.12
C ARG A 127 25.30 3.88 10.66
N TYR A 128 25.26 4.92 9.83
CA TYR A 128 25.41 6.28 10.29
C TYR A 128 24.23 6.68 11.18
N PHE A 129 23.00 6.54 10.68
CA PHE A 129 21.80 6.95 11.43
C PHE A 129 21.49 6.03 12.61
N HIS A 130 21.79 4.74 12.54
CA HIS A 130 21.75 3.89 13.74
C HIS A 130 22.59 4.52 14.87
N ARG A 131 23.87 4.86 14.61
CA ARG A 131 24.74 5.45 15.65
C ARG A 131 24.22 6.80 16.15
N GLU A 132 23.79 7.66 15.24
CA GLU A 132 23.22 8.98 15.60
C GLU A 132 21.99 8.82 16.49
N ILE A 133 21.03 7.99 16.08
CA ILE A 133 19.80 7.75 16.84
C ILE A 133 20.09 7.14 18.20
N LYS A 134 20.98 6.13 18.25
CA LYS A 134 21.37 5.48 19.50
C LYS A 134 22.00 6.47 20.48
N GLU A 135 22.87 7.34 19.99
CA GLU A 135 23.48 8.37 20.85
C GLU A 135 22.44 9.38 21.31
N GLY A 136 21.58 9.85 20.41
CA GLY A 136 20.46 10.73 20.78
C GLY A 136 19.53 10.13 21.84
N MET A 137 19.23 8.83 21.77
CA MET A 137 18.45 8.13 22.80
C MET A 137 19.17 8.05 24.16
N LYS A 138 20.50 7.93 24.17
CA LYS A 138 21.31 7.96 25.39
C LYS A 138 21.40 9.36 25.98
N GLU A 139 21.57 10.38 25.13
CA GLU A 139 21.56 11.79 25.51
C GLU A 139 20.19 12.21 26.07
N MET A 140 19.09 11.69 25.51
CA MET A 140 17.75 11.85 26.07
C MET A 140 17.56 11.11 27.42
N GLY A 141 18.52 10.27 27.80
CA GLY A 141 18.52 9.55 29.07
C GLY A 141 17.48 8.43 29.13
N TYR A 142 17.07 7.84 28.00
CA TYR A 142 16.10 6.76 28.02
C TYR A 142 16.62 5.53 28.78
N SER A 143 15.72 4.91 29.53
CA SER A 143 15.99 3.80 30.44
C SER A 143 16.01 2.44 29.73
N ILE A 144 16.81 2.36 28.67
CA ILE A 144 16.89 1.23 27.75
C ILE A 144 17.93 0.20 28.21
N ASP A 145 17.60 -1.10 28.12
CA ASP A 145 18.57 -2.20 28.23
C ASP A 145 19.26 -2.44 26.88
N TRP A 146 20.41 -1.79 26.69
CA TRP A 146 21.19 -1.86 25.45
C TRP A 146 21.86 -3.22 25.20
N ARG A 147 21.88 -4.14 26.17
CA ARG A 147 22.42 -5.50 25.94
C ARG A 147 21.59 -6.25 24.89
N ARG A 148 20.30 -5.92 24.80
CA ARG A 148 19.29 -6.58 23.95
C ARG A 148 19.14 -5.94 22.57
N GLU A 149 20.03 -5.01 22.20
CA GLU A 149 20.06 -4.38 20.88
C GLU A 149 20.33 -5.38 19.76
N PHE A 150 19.72 -5.19 18.60
CA PHE A 150 20.06 -5.91 17.36
C PHE A 150 19.63 -5.06 16.17
N THR A 151 20.02 -5.47 14.96
CA THR A 151 19.49 -4.94 13.71
C THR A 151 18.68 -6.01 12.97
N THR A 152 17.71 -5.60 12.16
CA THR A 152 16.89 -6.58 11.43
C THR A 152 17.62 -7.32 10.31
N ILE A 153 18.88 -6.96 10.04
CA ILE A 153 19.76 -7.68 9.11
C ILE A 153 20.81 -8.52 9.85
N ASP A 154 20.77 -8.58 11.18
CA ASP A 154 21.66 -9.45 11.93
C ASP A 154 21.36 -10.91 11.58
N PRO A 155 22.38 -11.76 11.39
CA PRO A 155 22.22 -13.17 11.06
C PRO A 155 21.32 -13.92 12.05
N GLU A 156 21.50 -13.70 13.35
CA GLU A 156 20.76 -14.35 14.42
C GLU A 156 19.28 -13.95 14.41
N TYR A 157 19.00 -12.68 14.10
CA TYR A 157 17.63 -12.20 13.92
C TYR A 157 16.99 -12.77 12.65
N SER A 158 17.76 -12.89 11.56
CA SER A 158 17.28 -13.50 10.32
C SER A 158 16.87 -14.96 10.50
N ARG A 159 17.53 -15.70 11.40
CA ARG A 159 17.11 -17.04 11.80
C ARG A 159 15.77 -17.05 12.55
N PHE A 160 15.55 -16.08 13.44
CA PHE A 160 14.26 -15.91 14.12
C PHE A 160 13.12 -15.60 13.13
N ILE A 161 13.36 -14.73 12.15
CA ILE A 161 12.39 -14.43 11.09
C ILE A 161 12.16 -15.63 10.17
N THR A 162 13.21 -16.40 9.86
CA THR A 162 13.09 -17.66 9.12
C THR A 162 12.14 -18.64 9.83
N TRP A 163 12.34 -18.85 11.13
CA TRP A 163 11.46 -19.69 11.96
C TRP A 163 10.02 -19.17 11.94
N GLN A 164 9.82 -17.86 12.13
CA GLN A 164 8.49 -17.24 12.07
C GLN A 164 7.77 -17.59 10.76
N PHE A 165 8.45 -17.42 9.63
CA PHE A 165 7.87 -17.65 8.31
C PHE A 165 7.60 -19.13 8.03
N HIS A 166 8.45 -20.04 8.52
CA HIS A 166 8.13 -21.47 8.50
C HIS A 166 6.85 -21.75 9.29
N LYS A 167 6.67 -21.18 10.49
CA LYS A 167 5.42 -21.37 11.26
C LYS A 167 4.19 -20.81 10.58
N LEU A 168 4.29 -19.66 9.92
CA LEU A 168 3.20 -19.12 9.11
C LEU A 168 2.84 -20.05 7.94
N ARG A 169 3.85 -20.61 7.26
CA ARG A 169 3.65 -21.52 6.13
C ARG A 169 3.10 -22.87 6.55
N GLU A 170 3.62 -23.47 7.62
CA GLU A 170 3.14 -24.73 8.22
C GLU A 170 1.64 -24.66 8.56
N ARG A 171 1.16 -23.48 8.99
CA ARG A 171 -0.24 -23.23 9.33
C ARG A 171 -1.10 -22.79 8.13
N GLY A 172 -0.55 -22.72 6.93
CA GLY A 172 -1.29 -22.36 5.72
C GLY A 172 -1.61 -20.87 5.57
N PHE A 173 -0.94 -19.99 6.33
CA PHE A 173 -1.16 -18.53 6.25
C PHE A 173 -0.32 -17.84 5.18
N ILE A 174 0.52 -18.58 4.45
CA ILE A 174 1.28 -18.06 3.31
C ILE A 174 0.62 -18.51 2.01
N SER A 175 0.22 -17.56 1.18
CA SER A 175 -0.31 -17.80 -0.16
C SER A 175 0.60 -17.17 -1.23
N LYS A 176 0.39 -17.58 -2.48
CA LYS A 176 1.08 -17.02 -3.66
C LYS A 176 0.04 -16.61 -4.69
N GLY A 177 0.17 -15.42 -5.25
CA GLY A 177 -0.82 -14.89 -6.18
C GLY A 177 -0.31 -13.68 -6.97
N SER A 178 -1.23 -13.04 -7.69
CA SER A 178 -0.93 -11.85 -8.47
C SER A 178 -1.13 -10.58 -7.64
N HIS A 179 -0.17 -9.65 -7.68
CA HIS A 179 -0.24 -8.38 -6.94
C HIS A 179 0.00 -7.18 -7.85
N PRO A 180 -0.91 -6.21 -7.93
CA PRO A 180 -0.65 -4.96 -8.63
C PRO A 180 0.23 -4.04 -7.76
N VAL A 181 1.23 -3.43 -8.38
CA VAL A 181 2.05 -2.39 -7.74
C VAL A 181 2.21 -1.19 -8.66
N GLY A 182 2.38 -0.01 -8.06
CA GLY A 182 2.89 1.15 -8.79
C GLY A 182 4.25 0.79 -9.38
N TRP A 183 4.46 1.11 -10.65
CA TRP A 183 5.63 0.69 -11.42
C TRP A 183 6.21 1.84 -12.22
N CYS A 184 7.53 2.01 -12.15
CA CYS A 184 8.25 2.90 -13.05
C CYS A 184 8.78 2.10 -14.25
N PRO A 185 8.25 2.31 -15.48
CA PRO A 185 8.68 1.55 -16.65
C PRO A 185 10.13 1.87 -17.05
N ARG A 186 10.63 3.07 -16.73
CA ARG A 186 12.03 3.47 -16.99
C ARG A 186 13.02 2.84 -16.02
N CYS A 187 12.73 2.90 -14.72
CA CYS A 187 13.65 2.39 -13.69
C CYS A 187 13.51 0.88 -13.46
N GLY A 188 12.40 0.28 -13.89
CA GLY A 188 12.17 -1.16 -13.78
C GLY A 188 12.01 -1.63 -12.34
N ASN A 189 11.37 -0.83 -11.48
CA ASN A 189 11.11 -1.16 -10.08
C ASN A 189 9.72 -0.73 -9.61
N PRO A 190 9.19 -1.38 -8.56
CA PRO A 190 7.99 -0.88 -7.88
C PRO A 190 8.26 0.50 -7.30
N VAL A 191 7.25 1.36 -7.30
CA VAL A 191 7.29 2.70 -6.72
C VAL A 191 6.22 2.82 -5.63
N GLY A 192 6.60 3.40 -4.49
CA GLY A 192 5.66 3.90 -3.48
C GLY A 192 5.82 5.41 -3.31
N GLN A 193 5.19 5.98 -2.28
CA GLN A 193 5.19 7.42 -1.98
C GLN A 193 6.57 8.06 -2.16
N HIS A 194 7.59 7.52 -1.49
CA HIS A 194 8.94 8.09 -1.48
C HIS A 194 9.70 8.03 -2.81
N ASP A 195 9.26 7.19 -3.75
CA ASP A 195 9.87 7.03 -5.08
C ASP A 195 9.28 8.00 -6.12
N THR A 196 8.23 8.73 -5.76
CA THR A 196 7.48 9.64 -6.65
C THR A 196 7.83 11.11 -6.40
N VAL A 197 7.59 11.93 -7.42
CA VAL A 197 7.72 13.40 -7.32
C VAL A 197 6.65 13.91 -6.35
N ASN A 198 7.04 14.80 -5.44
CA ASN A 198 6.19 15.37 -4.38
C ASN A 198 5.59 14.35 -3.39
N ASP A 199 6.17 13.15 -3.30
CA ASP A 199 5.76 12.12 -2.34
C ASP A 199 4.26 11.77 -2.44
N VAL A 200 3.80 11.51 -3.67
CA VAL A 200 2.42 11.10 -3.99
C VAL A 200 2.34 9.57 -4.06
N GLU A 201 1.63 8.94 -3.13
CA GLU A 201 1.40 7.48 -3.18
C GLU A 201 0.51 7.12 -4.40
N PRO A 202 0.93 6.20 -5.28
CA PRO A 202 0.08 5.72 -6.37
C PRO A 202 -1.17 5.00 -5.85
N GLU A 203 -2.36 5.57 -6.06
CA GLU A 203 -3.62 4.95 -5.66
C GLU A 203 -4.06 3.94 -6.72
N ILE A 204 -3.82 2.65 -6.48
CA ILE A 204 -4.17 1.60 -7.43
C ILE A 204 -5.66 1.25 -7.31
N GLY A 205 -6.40 1.42 -8.40
CA GLY A 205 -7.79 1.01 -8.53
C GLY A 205 -8.01 0.02 -9.66
N GLN A 206 -9.22 -0.54 -9.74
CA GLN A 206 -9.58 -1.53 -10.74
C GLN A 206 -10.76 -1.02 -11.57
N PHE A 207 -10.52 -0.77 -12.85
CA PHE A 207 -11.53 -0.44 -13.85
C PHE A 207 -12.18 -1.71 -14.40
N THR A 208 -13.48 -1.63 -14.66
CA THR A 208 -14.19 -2.60 -15.49
C THR A 208 -14.12 -2.13 -16.95
N LEU A 209 -13.58 -2.97 -17.82
CA LEU A 209 -13.48 -2.75 -19.26
C LEU A 209 -14.68 -3.41 -19.94
N ILE A 210 -15.75 -2.66 -20.17
CA ILE A 210 -16.99 -3.17 -20.77
C ILE A 210 -16.81 -3.25 -22.29
N LYS A 211 -17.03 -4.43 -22.87
CA LYS A 211 -16.72 -4.74 -24.27
C LYS A 211 -17.88 -4.38 -25.20
N PHE A 212 -17.93 -3.14 -25.65
CA PHE A 212 -18.84 -2.74 -26.74
C PHE A 212 -18.37 -3.34 -28.06
N ARG A 213 -19.29 -3.74 -28.96
CA ARG A 213 -18.92 -4.48 -30.18
C ARG A 213 -19.37 -3.78 -31.46
N LEU A 214 -18.45 -3.59 -32.41
CA LEU A 214 -18.67 -2.98 -33.72
C LEU A 214 -18.05 -3.88 -34.80
N ASP A 215 -18.87 -4.62 -35.56
CA ASP A 215 -18.43 -5.43 -36.71
C ASP A 215 -17.20 -6.34 -36.42
N GLY A 216 -17.18 -6.98 -35.25
CA GLY A 216 -16.08 -7.85 -34.80
C GLY A 216 -14.92 -7.12 -34.08
N LEU A 217 -14.93 -5.78 -34.06
CA LEU A 217 -14.05 -4.95 -33.24
C LEU A 217 -14.67 -4.73 -31.86
N VAL A 218 -13.86 -4.88 -30.81
CA VAL A 218 -14.24 -4.61 -29.42
C VAL A 218 -13.74 -3.22 -29.03
N LEU A 219 -14.62 -2.41 -28.46
CA LEU A 219 -14.35 -1.09 -27.92
C LEU A 219 -14.48 -1.18 -26.38
N PRO A 220 -13.40 -1.56 -25.66
CA PRO A 220 -13.43 -1.76 -24.22
C PRO A 220 -13.53 -0.42 -23.48
N ALA A 221 -14.74 0.00 -23.12
CA ALA A 221 -14.97 1.23 -22.38
C ALA A 221 -14.60 1.04 -20.91
N ALA A 222 -13.65 1.83 -20.40
CA ALA A 222 -13.20 1.72 -19.02
C ALA A 222 -14.12 2.53 -18.08
N THR A 223 -14.59 1.91 -17.00
CA THR A 223 -15.41 2.58 -15.98
C THR A 223 -15.14 2.06 -14.57
N LEU A 224 -15.25 2.95 -13.57
CA LEU A 224 -15.32 2.61 -12.13
C LEU A 224 -16.77 2.39 -11.66
N ARG A 225 -17.74 2.67 -12.53
CA ARG A 225 -19.18 2.61 -12.29
C ARG A 225 -19.83 1.63 -13.27
N PRO A 226 -19.52 0.33 -13.21
CA PRO A 226 -20.09 -0.66 -14.13
C PRO A 226 -21.63 -0.73 -14.06
N GLU A 227 -22.24 -0.36 -12.92
CA GLU A 227 -23.69 -0.29 -12.78
C GLU A 227 -24.34 0.70 -13.75
N THR A 228 -23.58 1.68 -14.26
CA THR A 228 -24.14 2.71 -15.13
C THR A 228 -24.29 2.31 -16.59
N VAL A 229 -23.83 1.11 -16.96
CA VAL A 229 -23.85 0.59 -18.34
C VAL A 229 -25.24 0.56 -18.98
N PHE A 230 -26.30 0.47 -18.17
CA PHE A 230 -27.70 0.45 -18.63
C PHE A 230 -28.18 1.81 -19.14
N GLY A 231 -27.54 2.90 -18.70
CA GLY A 231 -27.87 4.28 -19.05
C GLY A 231 -27.01 4.85 -20.17
N VAL A 232 -26.23 4.00 -20.85
CA VAL A 232 -25.29 4.45 -21.89
C VAL A 232 -26.05 4.94 -23.12
N THR A 233 -25.80 6.18 -23.53
CA THR A 233 -26.38 6.79 -24.74
C THR A 233 -25.45 6.72 -25.94
N ASN A 234 -24.14 6.83 -25.71
CA ASN A 234 -23.11 6.85 -26.75
C ASN A 234 -21.75 6.40 -26.19
N LEU A 235 -20.78 6.17 -27.08
CA LEU A 235 -19.36 6.05 -26.73
C LEU A 235 -18.64 7.35 -27.07
N TRP A 236 -17.58 7.65 -26.33
CA TRP A 236 -16.69 8.78 -26.57
C TRP A 236 -15.33 8.30 -27.03
N LEU A 237 -14.85 8.86 -28.13
CA LEU A 237 -13.46 8.76 -28.59
C LEU A 237 -12.86 10.15 -28.75
N LYS A 238 -11.55 10.27 -28.56
CA LYS A 238 -10.84 11.53 -28.80
C LYS A 238 -10.85 11.84 -30.30
N PRO A 239 -11.33 13.01 -30.75
CA PRO A 239 -11.41 13.33 -32.16
C PRO A 239 -10.04 13.40 -32.81
N SER A 240 -9.92 12.92 -34.06
CA SER A 240 -8.69 12.92 -34.86
C SER A 240 -7.49 12.23 -34.19
N ALA A 241 -7.73 11.41 -33.16
CA ALA A 241 -6.70 10.62 -32.51
C ALA A 241 -6.47 9.29 -33.21
N ARG A 242 -5.23 8.81 -33.15
CA ARG A 242 -4.81 7.47 -33.56
C ARG A 242 -5.05 6.48 -32.42
N TYR A 243 -5.72 5.39 -32.74
CA TYR A 243 -5.90 4.23 -31.89
C TYR A 243 -5.16 3.03 -32.47
N VAL A 244 -4.92 2.04 -31.62
CA VAL A 244 -4.31 0.76 -31.98
C VAL A 244 -5.38 -0.31 -31.97
N GLU A 245 -5.39 -1.12 -33.01
CA GLU A 245 -6.14 -2.36 -33.01
C GLU A 245 -5.21 -3.49 -32.57
N ALA A 246 -5.56 -4.17 -31.48
CA ALA A 246 -4.74 -5.21 -30.88
C ALA A 246 -5.54 -6.49 -30.66
N ALA A 247 -4.91 -7.64 -30.93
CA ALA A 247 -5.42 -8.94 -30.50
C ALA A 247 -5.15 -9.13 -29.01
N VAL A 248 -6.23 -9.18 -28.22
CA VAL A 248 -6.20 -9.36 -26.76
C VAL A 248 -7.11 -10.53 -26.41
N GLY A 249 -6.53 -11.63 -25.92
CA GLY A 249 -7.29 -12.82 -25.52
C GLY A 249 -8.12 -13.44 -26.65
N GLY A 250 -7.69 -13.30 -27.92
CA GLY A 250 -8.40 -13.80 -29.10
C GLY A 250 -9.48 -12.85 -29.65
N GLU A 251 -9.69 -11.68 -29.04
CA GLU A 251 -10.57 -10.62 -29.53
C GLU A 251 -9.76 -9.47 -30.14
N ARG A 252 -10.28 -8.79 -31.17
CA ARG A 252 -9.66 -7.59 -31.76
C ARG A 252 -10.19 -6.37 -31.00
N TRP A 253 -9.35 -5.74 -30.19
CA TRP A 253 -9.70 -4.56 -29.37
C TRP A 253 -9.20 -3.28 -30.02
N LEU A 254 -9.95 -2.19 -29.87
CA LEU A 254 -9.53 -0.82 -30.17
C LEU A 254 -9.12 -0.12 -28.87
N ILE A 255 -7.84 0.20 -28.71
CA ILE A 255 -7.30 0.81 -27.49
C ILE A 255 -6.34 1.96 -27.83
N SER A 256 -6.10 2.86 -26.88
CA SER A 256 -5.11 3.92 -27.06
C SER A 256 -3.68 3.35 -27.14
N PRO A 257 -2.74 4.03 -27.82
CA PRO A 257 -1.35 3.55 -27.89
C PRO A 257 -0.70 3.29 -26.52
N PRO A 258 -0.84 4.16 -25.48
CA PRO A 258 -0.31 3.87 -24.15
C PRO A 258 -0.93 2.64 -23.47
N CYS A 259 -2.17 2.29 -23.81
CA CYS A 259 -2.88 1.15 -23.20
C CYS A 259 -2.22 -0.20 -23.55
N VAL A 260 -1.58 -0.31 -24.72
CA VAL A 260 -0.91 -1.53 -25.17
C VAL A 260 0.11 -2.01 -24.13
N GLU A 261 1.03 -1.14 -23.72
CA GLU A 261 2.06 -1.47 -22.73
C GLU A 261 1.47 -1.67 -21.33
N LYS A 262 0.45 -0.89 -20.95
CA LYS A 262 -0.24 -1.09 -19.68
C LYS A 262 -0.85 -2.48 -19.59
N LEU A 263 -1.59 -2.92 -20.60
CA LEU A 263 -2.17 -4.26 -20.63
C LEU A 263 -1.10 -5.35 -20.57
N ARG A 264 0.03 -5.19 -21.28
CA ARG A 264 1.19 -6.11 -21.20
C ARG A 264 1.72 -6.20 -19.76
N LEU A 265 1.89 -5.07 -19.07
CA LEU A 265 2.34 -5.03 -17.67
C LEU A 265 1.34 -5.60 -16.67
N LEU A 266 0.06 -5.69 -17.05
CA LEU A 266 -1.00 -6.31 -16.26
C LEU A 266 -1.16 -7.81 -16.55
N GLY A 267 -0.32 -8.39 -17.42
CA GLY A 267 -0.32 -9.81 -17.75
C GLY A 267 -1.19 -10.19 -18.95
N PHE A 268 -1.76 -9.23 -19.67
CA PHE A 268 -2.48 -9.52 -20.91
C PHE A 268 -1.49 -9.85 -22.03
N LYS A 269 -1.84 -10.86 -22.85
CA LYS A 269 -1.18 -11.08 -24.14
C LYS A 269 -1.78 -10.10 -25.16
N VAL A 270 -0.96 -9.18 -25.64
CA VAL A 270 -1.38 -8.09 -26.54
C VAL A 270 -0.47 -8.06 -27.77
N GLU A 271 -1.05 -8.38 -28.92
CA GLU A 271 -0.38 -8.30 -30.23
C GLU A 271 -1.02 -7.18 -31.05
N GLU A 272 -0.21 -6.26 -31.55
CA GLU A 272 -0.70 -5.15 -32.38
C GLU A 272 -0.98 -5.67 -33.79
N VAL A 273 -2.20 -5.48 -34.28
CA VAL A 273 -2.65 -6.01 -35.58
C VAL A 273 -2.98 -4.92 -36.60
N GLY A 274 -3.11 -3.66 -36.14
CA GLY A 274 -3.37 -2.53 -37.03
C GLY A 274 -3.51 -1.20 -36.29
N GLU A 275 -3.81 -0.16 -37.05
CA GLU A 275 -4.10 1.18 -36.55
C GLU A 275 -5.46 1.62 -37.09
N ALA A 276 -6.18 2.42 -36.29
CA ALA A 276 -7.45 3.00 -36.70
C ALA A 276 -7.48 4.49 -36.35
N SER A 277 -8.06 5.28 -37.25
CA SER A 277 -8.36 6.68 -36.98
C SER A 277 -9.74 6.77 -36.33
N SER A 278 -9.81 7.44 -35.18
CA SER A 278 -11.10 7.72 -34.51
C SER A 278 -12.12 8.37 -35.44
N GLY A 279 -11.68 9.20 -36.41
CA GLY A 279 -12.55 9.85 -37.39
C GLY A 279 -13.35 8.88 -38.27
N GLU A 280 -12.79 7.70 -38.57
CA GLU A 280 -13.46 6.65 -39.37
C GLU A 280 -14.55 5.91 -38.57
N LEU A 281 -14.54 6.07 -37.25
CA LEU A 281 -15.47 5.43 -36.33
C LEU A 281 -16.62 6.35 -35.91
N MET A 282 -16.48 7.67 -36.08
CA MET A 282 -17.51 8.64 -35.70
C MET A 282 -18.84 8.36 -36.42
N GLY A 283 -19.94 8.35 -35.67
CA GLY A 283 -21.29 8.03 -36.17
C GLY A 283 -21.58 6.54 -36.36
N ARG A 284 -20.57 5.66 -36.35
CA ARG A 284 -20.80 4.21 -36.33
C ARG A 284 -21.40 3.80 -34.99
N ARG A 285 -22.10 2.65 -34.97
CA ARG A 285 -22.86 2.18 -33.81
C ARG A 285 -22.27 0.90 -33.24
N ALA A 286 -21.94 0.91 -31.95
CA ALA A 286 -21.46 -0.26 -31.23
C ALA A 286 -22.57 -0.87 -30.36
N LEU A 287 -22.61 -2.19 -30.26
CA LEU A 287 -23.54 -2.93 -29.42
C LEU A 287 -23.12 -2.83 -27.95
N ASN A 288 -24.01 -2.34 -27.10
CA ASN A 288 -23.89 -2.38 -25.65
C ASN A 288 -24.18 -3.81 -25.14
N PRO A 289 -23.22 -4.51 -24.51
CA PRO A 289 -23.40 -5.90 -24.10
C PRO A 289 -24.42 -6.08 -22.98
N ALA A 290 -24.67 -5.06 -22.16
CA ALA A 290 -25.59 -5.15 -21.04
C ALA A 290 -27.06 -5.03 -21.46
N THR A 291 -27.34 -4.22 -22.49
CA THR A 291 -28.71 -3.87 -22.91
C THR A 291 -29.09 -4.43 -24.27
N GLY A 292 -28.13 -4.87 -25.09
CA GLY A 292 -28.36 -5.25 -26.48
C GLY A 292 -28.70 -4.07 -27.41
N ARG A 293 -28.61 -2.83 -26.92
CA ARG A 293 -28.85 -1.62 -27.73
C ARG A 293 -27.59 -1.21 -28.48
N TYR A 294 -27.77 -0.74 -29.70
CA TYR A 294 -26.72 -0.06 -30.46
C TYR A 294 -26.63 1.40 -30.03
N VAL A 295 -25.41 1.86 -29.75
CA VAL A 295 -25.13 3.25 -29.34
C VAL A 295 -24.09 3.88 -30.29
N PRO A 296 -24.26 5.14 -30.70
CA PRO A 296 -23.33 5.81 -31.61
C PRO A 296 -21.98 6.11 -30.93
N ILE A 297 -20.95 6.22 -31.74
CA ILE A 297 -19.62 6.71 -31.36
C ILE A 297 -19.53 8.20 -31.69
N LEU A 298 -19.22 9.03 -30.71
CA LEU A 298 -19.18 10.49 -30.82
C LEU A 298 -17.82 11.05 -30.37
N PRO A 299 -17.45 12.25 -30.86
CA PRO A 299 -16.19 12.89 -30.49
C PRO A 299 -16.27 13.55 -29.12
N ALA A 300 -15.20 13.44 -28.33
CA ALA A 300 -15.03 14.17 -27.08
C ALA A 300 -13.56 14.53 -26.80
N ASP A 301 -13.26 15.82 -26.66
CA ASP A 301 -11.91 16.31 -26.40
C ASP A 301 -11.35 15.90 -25.03
N PHE A 302 -12.25 15.73 -24.04
CA PHE A 302 -11.88 15.37 -22.66
C PHE A 302 -11.34 13.95 -22.52
N VAL A 303 -11.53 13.08 -23.53
CA VAL A 303 -10.98 11.72 -23.51
C VAL A 303 -9.46 11.79 -23.47
N ASP A 304 -8.88 11.25 -22.40
CA ASP A 304 -7.44 11.13 -22.21
C ASP A 304 -6.96 9.76 -22.73
N LEU A 305 -6.09 9.77 -23.74
CA LEU A 305 -5.48 8.56 -24.31
C LEU A 305 -4.48 7.92 -23.34
N GLU A 306 -3.97 8.68 -22.38
CA GLU A 306 -3.11 8.17 -21.31
C GLU A 306 -3.90 7.49 -20.20
N SER A 307 -5.24 7.56 -20.20
CA SER A 307 -6.07 6.96 -19.15
C SER A 307 -6.76 5.69 -19.64
N ALA A 308 -6.57 4.59 -18.90
CA ALA A 308 -7.16 3.29 -19.17
C ALA A 308 -7.04 2.86 -20.65
N THR A 309 -8.16 2.76 -21.39
CA THR A 309 -8.22 2.32 -22.79
C THR A 309 -8.32 3.45 -23.80
N GLY A 310 -8.56 4.69 -23.36
CA GLY A 310 -8.94 5.81 -24.24
C GLY A 310 -10.33 5.67 -24.87
N VAL A 311 -11.18 4.75 -24.40
CA VAL A 311 -12.58 4.61 -24.79
C VAL A 311 -13.46 4.83 -23.56
N VAL A 312 -14.43 5.72 -23.65
CA VAL A 312 -15.33 6.05 -22.52
C VAL A 312 -16.78 5.78 -22.92
N MET A 313 -17.57 5.24 -22.00
CA MET A 313 -19.02 5.10 -22.18
C MET A 313 -19.72 6.32 -21.58
N SER A 314 -20.62 6.93 -22.35
CA SER A 314 -21.35 8.14 -21.96
C SER A 314 -22.63 7.79 -21.21
N VAL A 315 -22.80 8.28 -19.99
CA VAL A 315 -24.02 8.15 -19.19
C VAL A 315 -24.52 9.54 -18.76
N PRO A 316 -25.11 10.33 -19.67
CA PRO A 316 -25.48 11.72 -19.43
C PRO A 316 -26.44 11.94 -18.26
N ALA A 317 -27.18 10.93 -17.83
CA ALA A 317 -28.11 11.08 -16.71
C ALA A 317 -27.39 11.11 -15.35
N HIS A 318 -26.20 10.51 -15.26
CA HIS A 318 -25.47 10.26 -14.01
C HIS A 318 -24.02 10.78 -14.02
N ALA A 319 -23.54 11.30 -15.16
CA ALA A 319 -22.22 11.87 -15.30
C ALA A 319 -22.31 13.32 -15.86
N PRO A 320 -21.95 14.34 -15.05
CA PRO A 320 -21.96 15.73 -15.48
C PRO A 320 -21.07 16.00 -16.72
N TYR A 321 -19.89 15.37 -16.80
CA TYR A 321 -19.03 15.45 -17.99
C TYR A 321 -19.76 15.03 -19.26
N ASP A 322 -20.40 13.87 -19.22
CA ASP A 322 -21.12 13.31 -20.37
C ASP A 322 -22.28 14.21 -20.80
N LEU A 323 -23.05 14.74 -19.85
CA LEU A 323 -24.17 15.63 -20.16
C LEU A 323 -23.72 16.92 -20.83
N VAL A 324 -22.71 17.58 -20.28
CA VAL A 324 -22.19 18.85 -20.82
C VAL A 324 -21.61 18.62 -22.21
N THR A 325 -20.75 17.60 -22.38
CA THR A 325 -20.16 17.29 -23.68
C THR A 325 -21.23 16.91 -24.70
N LEU A 326 -22.24 16.11 -24.32
CA LEU A 326 -23.32 15.73 -25.23
C LEU A 326 -24.14 16.94 -25.70
N ARG A 327 -24.42 17.91 -24.82
CA ARG A 327 -25.07 19.18 -25.18
C ARG A 327 -24.23 19.95 -26.22
N GLN A 328 -22.90 19.96 -26.08
CA GLN A 328 -21.99 20.67 -26.98
C GLN A 328 -21.88 20.02 -28.37
N VAL A 329 -21.79 18.69 -28.44
CA VAL A 329 -21.59 17.97 -29.71
C VAL A 329 -22.90 17.59 -30.40
N ARG A 330 -24.05 18.04 -29.88
CA ARG A 330 -25.37 17.64 -30.39
C ARG A 330 -25.53 17.88 -31.89
N GLU A 331 -25.19 19.07 -32.38
CA GLU A 331 -25.27 19.41 -33.81
C GLU A 331 -24.30 18.60 -34.67
N GLU A 332 -23.14 18.21 -34.12
CA GLU A 332 -22.22 17.30 -34.79
C GLU A 332 -22.76 15.87 -34.84
N ALA A 333 -23.34 15.37 -33.75
CA ALA A 333 -23.99 14.08 -33.69
C ALA A 333 -25.13 13.96 -34.72
N LEU A 334 -25.96 15.00 -34.87
CA LEU A 334 -27.01 15.03 -35.90
C LEU A 334 -26.43 14.96 -37.32
N ARG A 335 -25.32 15.67 -37.59
CA ARG A 335 -24.61 15.59 -38.88
C ARG A 335 -24.01 14.19 -39.14
N LEU A 336 -23.67 13.47 -38.09
CA LEU A 336 -23.20 12.07 -38.16
C LEU A 336 -24.36 11.05 -38.29
N GLY A 337 -25.61 11.50 -38.43
CA GLY A 337 -26.76 10.61 -38.63
C GLY A 337 -27.28 9.96 -37.35
N VAL A 338 -27.04 10.59 -36.19
CA VAL A 338 -27.62 10.18 -34.91
C VAL A 338 -28.96 10.87 -34.72
N GLU A 339 -29.99 10.14 -34.30
CA GLU A 339 -31.30 10.73 -34.05
C GLU A 339 -31.36 11.41 -32.67
N PRO A 340 -32.08 12.54 -32.51
CA PRO A 340 -32.16 13.26 -31.23
C PRO A 340 -32.56 12.38 -30.03
N ARG A 341 -33.46 11.41 -30.25
CA ARG A 341 -33.93 10.46 -29.23
C ARG A 341 -32.86 9.50 -28.73
N GLU A 342 -31.84 9.20 -29.54
CA GLU A 342 -30.72 8.34 -29.13
C GLU A 342 -29.83 9.04 -28.09
N LEU A 343 -29.92 10.38 -28.00
CA LEU A 343 -29.10 11.23 -27.13
C LEU A 343 -29.82 11.65 -25.84
N GLU A 344 -31.05 11.20 -25.63
CA GLU A 344 -31.80 11.53 -24.42
C GLU A 344 -31.20 10.82 -23.20
N PRO A 345 -30.92 11.53 -22.09
CA PRO A 345 -30.43 10.91 -20.86
C PRO A 345 -31.36 9.81 -20.37
N ILE A 346 -30.80 8.65 -20.01
CA ILE A 346 -31.55 7.49 -19.51
C ILE A 346 -31.34 7.39 -17.99
N PRO A 347 -32.32 7.77 -17.16
CA PRO A 347 -32.18 7.71 -15.71
C PRO A 347 -32.28 6.26 -15.19
N ILE A 348 -31.16 5.75 -14.69
CA ILE A 348 -30.99 4.38 -14.19
C ILE A 348 -30.78 4.31 -12.67
N ILE A 349 -30.57 5.46 -12.02
CA ILE A 349 -30.40 5.56 -10.57
C ILE A 349 -31.35 6.64 -10.05
N SER A 350 -32.13 6.29 -9.03
CA SER A 350 -32.90 7.25 -8.26
C SER A 350 -32.07 7.73 -7.07
N THR A 351 -31.82 9.04 -7.02
CA THR A 351 -30.97 9.65 -5.99
C THR A 351 -31.76 10.72 -5.25
N PRO A 352 -32.05 10.54 -3.95
CA PRO A 352 -32.84 11.48 -3.18
C PRO A 352 -32.30 12.92 -3.27
N GLY A 353 -33.14 13.86 -3.71
CA GLY A 353 -32.77 15.28 -3.84
C GLY A 353 -32.16 15.70 -5.17
N TYR A 354 -31.97 14.79 -6.13
CA TYR A 354 -31.31 15.09 -7.42
C TYR A 354 -32.23 15.09 -8.64
N GLY A 355 -33.56 15.02 -8.47
CA GLY A 355 -34.52 15.04 -9.58
C GLY A 355 -34.46 13.80 -10.48
N GLU A 356 -35.09 13.87 -11.66
CA GLU A 356 -35.17 12.75 -12.61
C GLU A 356 -33.85 12.50 -13.34
N VAL A 357 -33.12 13.56 -13.69
CA VAL A 357 -31.80 13.49 -14.34
C VAL A 357 -30.76 14.10 -13.39
N PRO A 358 -30.14 13.30 -12.51
CA PRO A 358 -29.24 13.79 -11.46
C PRO A 358 -28.10 14.68 -11.97
N ALA A 359 -27.48 14.32 -13.10
CA ALA A 359 -26.42 15.12 -13.70
C ALA A 359 -26.92 16.50 -14.14
N ALA A 360 -28.14 16.61 -14.68
CA ALA A 360 -28.71 17.90 -15.09
C ALA A 360 -28.95 18.80 -13.87
N THR A 361 -29.47 18.24 -12.78
CA THR A 361 -29.69 18.98 -11.53
C THR A 361 -28.40 19.61 -11.00
N VAL A 362 -27.29 18.86 -10.99
CA VAL A 362 -26.00 19.39 -10.52
C VAL A 362 -25.42 20.40 -11.50
N VAL A 363 -25.42 20.08 -12.80
CA VAL A 363 -24.88 20.97 -13.85
C VAL A 363 -25.59 22.32 -13.87
N ASP A 364 -26.93 22.30 -13.80
CA ASP A 364 -27.75 23.50 -13.86
C ASP A 364 -27.64 24.30 -12.53
N ARG A 365 -27.53 23.63 -11.38
CA ARG A 365 -27.28 24.28 -10.07
C ARG A 365 -25.94 25.01 -10.02
N GLU A 366 -24.89 24.39 -10.55
CA GLU A 366 -23.53 24.95 -10.55
C GLU A 366 -23.26 25.94 -11.70
N GLY A 367 -24.19 26.04 -12.66
CA GLY A 367 -24.10 26.91 -13.83
C GLY A 367 -23.03 26.48 -14.83
N ILE A 368 -22.83 25.17 -15.02
CA ILE A 368 -21.75 24.64 -15.87
C ILE A 368 -22.22 24.55 -17.32
N ALA A 369 -21.60 25.35 -18.21
CA ALA A 369 -21.94 25.39 -19.63
C ALA A 369 -20.89 24.75 -20.55
N ASP A 370 -19.68 24.51 -20.07
CA ASP A 370 -18.55 24.03 -20.88
C ASP A 370 -17.77 22.90 -20.20
N GLN A 371 -17.37 21.90 -20.99
CA GLN A 371 -16.60 20.73 -20.53
C GLN A 371 -15.22 21.07 -19.96
N ARG A 372 -14.71 22.28 -20.20
CA ARG A 372 -13.45 22.81 -19.66
C ARG A 372 -13.62 23.52 -18.31
N SER A 373 -14.84 23.57 -17.77
CA SER A 373 -15.11 24.19 -16.48
C SER A 373 -14.37 23.45 -15.36
N PRO A 374 -13.60 24.14 -14.50
CA PRO A 374 -12.92 23.51 -13.36
C PRO A 374 -13.90 22.94 -12.32
N LYS A 375 -15.15 23.43 -12.31
CA LYS A 375 -16.20 22.94 -11.40
C LYS A 375 -16.73 21.55 -11.76
N LEU A 376 -16.46 21.05 -12.96
CA LEU A 376 -17.06 19.84 -13.50
C LEU A 376 -16.55 18.57 -12.79
N GLU A 377 -15.29 18.59 -12.37
CA GLU A 377 -14.70 17.52 -11.56
C GLU A 377 -15.37 17.40 -10.19
N ASP A 378 -15.54 18.54 -9.49
CA ASP A 378 -16.19 18.59 -8.19
C ASP A 378 -17.67 18.19 -8.28
N ALA A 379 -18.39 18.68 -9.28
CA ALA A 379 -19.78 18.30 -9.55
C ALA A 379 -19.94 16.79 -9.79
N THR A 380 -19.01 16.18 -10.54
CA THR A 380 -19.02 14.74 -10.82
C THR A 380 -18.74 13.94 -9.56
N ARG A 381 -17.74 14.35 -8.77
CA ARG A 381 -17.38 13.70 -7.51
C ARG A 381 -18.49 13.78 -6.46
N GLU A 382 -19.15 14.93 -6.36
CA GLU A 382 -20.32 15.10 -5.48
C GLU A 382 -21.42 14.12 -5.86
N LEU A 383 -21.83 14.11 -7.13
CA LEU A 383 -22.92 13.25 -7.60
C LEU A 383 -22.56 11.77 -7.39
N TYR A 384 -21.36 11.35 -7.80
CA TYR A 384 -20.93 9.95 -7.63
C TYR A 384 -20.96 9.51 -6.16
N ARG A 385 -20.55 10.40 -5.26
CA ARG A 385 -20.63 10.14 -3.82
C ARG A 385 -22.09 10.02 -3.36
N ALA A 386 -22.97 10.93 -3.75
CA ALA A 386 -24.38 10.90 -3.38
C ALA A 386 -25.06 9.60 -3.86
N GLU A 387 -24.86 9.23 -5.13
CA GLU A 387 -25.42 8.02 -5.73
C GLU A 387 -24.88 6.75 -5.07
N PHE A 388 -23.59 6.69 -4.76
CA PHE A 388 -23.02 5.53 -4.10
C PHE A 388 -23.59 5.27 -2.70
N HIS A 389 -23.85 6.35 -1.93
CA HIS A 389 -24.32 6.22 -0.54
C HIS A 389 -25.85 6.08 -0.44
N SER A 390 -26.60 6.73 -1.32
CA SER A 390 -28.05 6.86 -1.20
C SER A 390 -28.85 6.46 -2.44
N GLY A 391 -28.16 6.16 -3.54
CA GLY A 391 -28.79 5.80 -4.81
C GLY A 391 -29.34 4.38 -4.81
N VAL A 392 -30.47 4.22 -5.48
CA VAL A 392 -31.13 2.93 -5.74
C VAL A 392 -31.34 2.77 -7.24
N MET A 393 -31.03 1.59 -7.77
CA MET A 393 -31.20 1.29 -9.20
C MET A 393 -32.67 1.36 -9.60
N SER A 394 -32.99 2.04 -10.71
CA SER A 394 -34.33 2.14 -11.27
C SER A 394 -34.71 0.91 -12.10
N GLU A 395 -35.96 0.83 -12.55
CA GLU A 395 -36.45 -0.21 -13.46
C GLU A 395 -35.64 -0.29 -14.77
N ALA A 396 -35.05 0.83 -15.21
CA ALA A 396 -34.21 0.88 -16.41
C ALA A 396 -32.89 0.08 -16.25
N ALA A 397 -32.50 -0.27 -15.03
CA ALA A 397 -31.37 -1.15 -14.75
C ALA A 397 -31.69 -2.66 -14.89
N GLY A 398 -32.91 -2.99 -15.31
CA GLY A 398 -33.34 -4.37 -15.57
C GLY A 398 -33.26 -5.25 -14.32
N PRO A 399 -32.50 -6.36 -14.33
CA PRO A 399 -32.50 -7.33 -13.22
C PRO A 399 -31.90 -6.79 -11.91
N TYR A 400 -31.27 -5.62 -11.94
CA TYR A 400 -30.67 -4.98 -10.75
C TYR A 400 -31.58 -3.90 -10.13
N ALA A 401 -32.78 -3.70 -10.67
CA ALA A 401 -33.75 -2.74 -10.15
C ALA A 401 -34.00 -2.95 -8.64
N GLY A 402 -34.09 -1.86 -7.89
CA GLY A 402 -34.31 -1.87 -6.44
C GLY A 402 -33.08 -2.16 -5.59
N LEU A 403 -31.93 -2.53 -6.18
CA LEU A 403 -30.69 -2.71 -5.43
C LEU A 403 -30.07 -1.36 -5.05
N PRO A 404 -29.45 -1.24 -3.86
CA PRO A 404 -28.55 -0.13 -3.57
C PRO A 404 -27.38 -0.11 -4.55
N VAL A 405 -26.96 1.08 -4.99
CA VAL A 405 -25.87 1.27 -5.98
C VAL A 405 -24.58 0.53 -5.58
N SER A 406 -24.23 0.55 -4.30
CA SER A 406 -23.04 -0.15 -3.79
C SER A 406 -23.05 -1.66 -4.06
N ARG A 407 -24.21 -2.31 -3.95
CA ARG A 407 -24.40 -3.74 -4.27
C ARG A 407 -24.53 -3.97 -5.77
N ALA A 408 -25.26 -3.09 -6.47
CA ALA A 408 -25.46 -3.19 -7.91
C ALA A 408 -24.13 -3.09 -8.68
N ARG A 409 -23.23 -2.19 -8.24
CA ARG A 409 -21.88 -2.04 -8.82
C ARG A 409 -21.12 -3.36 -8.86
N ASP A 410 -21.08 -4.07 -7.74
CA ASP A 410 -20.34 -5.31 -7.62
C ASP A 410 -21.02 -6.45 -8.40
N ALA A 411 -22.36 -6.55 -8.31
CA ALA A 411 -23.15 -7.56 -9.04
C ALA A 411 -23.07 -7.41 -10.58
N VAL A 412 -23.26 -6.20 -11.11
CA VAL A 412 -23.17 -5.93 -12.55
C VAL A 412 -21.77 -6.24 -13.08
N ARG A 413 -20.72 -5.85 -12.34
CA ARG A 413 -19.34 -6.20 -12.70
C ARG A 413 -19.15 -7.70 -12.80
N GLU A 414 -19.56 -8.44 -11.77
CA GLU A 414 -19.42 -9.90 -11.72
C GLU A 414 -20.17 -10.58 -12.88
N ASP A 415 -21.40 -10.17 -13.17
CA ASP A 415 -22.17 -10.78 -14.25
C ASP A 415 -21.64 -10.45 -15.65
N LEU A 416 -21.12 -9.23 -15.88
CA LEU A 416 -20.47 -8.89 -17.15
C LEU A 416 -19.18 -9.67 -17.35
N VAL A 417 -18.35 -9.78 -16.31
CA VAL A 417 -17.10 -10.56 -16.36
C VAL A 417 -17.40 -12.04 -16.59
N LYS A 418 -18.38 -12.61 -15.87
CA LYS A 418 -18.79 -14.01 -16.01
C LYS A 418 -19.29 -14.37 -17.40
N ARG A 419 -19.95 -13.42 -18.08
CA ARG A 419 -20.41 -13.58 -19.48
C ARG A 419 -19.31 -13.36 -20.52
N GLY A 420 -18.12 -12.91 -20.11
CA GLY A 420 -17.05 -12.52 -21.01
C GLY A 420 -17.25 -11.15 -21.68
N ASP A 421 -18.26 -10.39 -21.25
CA ASP A 421 -18.61 -9.05 -21.74
C ASP A 421 -17.83 -7.92 -21.08
N ALA A 422 -17.06 -8.23 -20.04
CA ALA A 422 -16.11 -7.30 -19.45
C ALA A 422 -14.79 -7.97 -19.10
N ALA A 423 -13.72 -7.18 -19.08
CA ALA A 423 -12.44 -7.53 -18.47
C ALA A 423 -12.13 -6.55 -17.32
N MET A 424 -11.09 -6.81 -16.56
CA MET A 424 -10.64 -5.92 -15.49
C MET A 424 -9.25 -5.38 -15.78
N MET A 425 -9.02 -4.11 -15.45
CA MET A 425 -7.74 -3.43 -15.63
C MET A 425 -7.38 -2.66 -14.37
N TYR A 426 -6.16 -2.85 -13.85
CA TYR A 426 -5.65 -1.97 -12.80
C TYR A 426 -5.11 -0.68 -13.40
N GLU A 427 -5.31 0.44 -12.71
CA GLU A 427 -4.83 1.75 -13.11
C GLU A 427 -4.56 2.61 -11.87
N ILE A 428 -3.71 3.62 -12.01
CA ILE A 428 -3.50 4.64 -10.97
C ILE A 428 -4.67 5.64 -11.03
N LEU A 429 -5.48 5.70 -9.96
CA LEU A 429 -6.67 6.53 -9.86
C LEU A 429 -6.35 8.02 -9.68
N ASN A 430 -5.30 8.33 -8.93
CA ASN A 430 -4.82 9.69 -8.68
C ASN A 430 -3.77 10.16 -9.70
N GLN A 431 -3.83 9.62 -10.92
CA GLN A 431 -2.93 9.99 -12.00
C GLN A 431 -3.09 11.47 -12.43
N PRO A 432 -2.03 12.11 -12.95
CA PRO A 432 -0.71 11.55 -13.22
C PRO A 432 0.17 11.45 -11.97
N VAL A 433 0.85 10.33 -11.81
CA VAL A 433 1.91 10.14 -10.82
C VAL A 433 3.23 9.94 -11.56
N TYR A 434 4.27 10.67 -11.15
CA TYR A 434 5.59 10.62 -11.77
C TYR A 434 6.61 10.05 -10.79
N CYS A 435 7.46 9.14 -11.29
CA CYS A 435 8.65 8.72 -10.58
C CYS A 435 9.65 9.88 -10.56
N ARG A 436 10.50 9.96 -9.53
CA ARG A 436 11.57 10.98 -9.42
C ARG A 436 12.55 10.98 -10.62
N CYS A 437 12.62 9.90 -11.41
CA CYS A 437 13.38 9.87 -12.66
C CYS A 437 12.71 10.61 -13.84
N GLY A 438 11.51 11.17 -13.64
CA GLY A 438 10.70 11.88 -14.64
C GLY A 438 9.75 10.98 -15.45
N SER A 439 9.78 9.67 -15.27
CA SER A 439 8.87 8.75 -15.98
C SER A 439 7.49 8.71 -15.31
N ARG A 440 6.40 8.73 -16.10
CA ARG A 440 5.04 8.47 -15.60
C ARG A 440 4.96 7.06 -15.04
N CYS A 441 4.39 6.93 -13.86
CA CYS A 441 4.13 5.65 -13.21
C CYS A 441 2.91 4.97 -13.82
N VAL A 442 2.92 3.64 -13.85
CA VAL A 442 1.82 2.79 -14.32
C VAL A 442 1.61 1.67 -13.31
N VAL A 443 0.62 0.81 -13.51
CA VAL A 443 0.48 -0.41 -12.69
C VAL A 443 1.13 -1.58 -13.39
N LYS A 444 1.88 -2.38 -12.64
CA LYS A 444 2.37 -3.70 -13.07
C LYS A 444 1.82 -4.76 -12.14
N VAL A 445 1.33 -5.86 -12.71
CA VAL A 445 0.98 -7.05 -11.94
C VAL A 445 2.20 -7.95 -11.87
N PHE A 446 2.64 -8.24 -10.65
CA PHE A 446 3.60 -9.31 -10.40
C PHE A 446 2.83 -10.61 -10.24
N GLU A 447 3.11 -11.57 -11.11
CA GLU A 447 2.80 -12.96 -10.85
C GLU A 447 3.73 -13.47 -9.73
N ASP A 448 3.30 -14.51 -9.04
CA ASP A 448 4.14 -15.21 -8.06
C ASP A 448 4.53 -14.37 -6.82
N GLN A 449 3.77 -13.34 -6.47
CA GLN A 449 3.96 -12.60 -5.21
C GLN A 449 3.55 -13.45 -4.01
N TRP A 450 4.39 -13.49 -2.98
CA TRP A 450 4.07 -14.12 -1.70
C TRP A 450 3.27 -13.17 -0.79
N PHE A 451 2.24 -13.72 -0.14
CA PHE A 451 1.35 -13.01 0.76
C PHE A 451 1.24 -13.69 2.13
N ILE A 452 0.96 -12.89 3.15
CA ILE A 452 0.35 -13.37 4.39
C ILE A 452 -1.17 -13.21 4.24
N ASN A 453 -1.92 -14.29 4.42
CA ASN A 453 -3.37 -14.32 4.29
C ASN A 453 -4.07 -13.88 5.58
N TYR A 454 -4.06 -12.58 5.88
CA TYR A 454 -4.89 -12.02 6.96
C TYR A 454 -6.39 -12.06 6.65
N GLY A 455 -6.78 -12.47 5.43
CA GLY A 455 -8.16 -12.69 5.00
C GLY A 455 -8.79 -13.95 5.58
N ASP A 456 -8.00 -14.88 6.13
CA ASP A 456 -8.50 -16.14 6.68
C ASP A 456 -9.53 -15.90 7.80
N PRO A 457 -10.78 -16.38 7.66
CA PRO A 457 -11.83 -16.12 8.65
C PRO A 457 -11.53 -16.70 10.05
N SER A 458 -10.85 -17.85 10.10
CA SER A 458 -10.50 -18.48 11.38
C SER A 458 -9.40 -17.68 12.10
N TRP A 459 -8.45 -17.14 11.35
CA TRP A 459 -7.38 -16.34 11.91
C TRP A 459 -7.84 -14.94 12.31
N LYS A 460 -8.72 -14.30 11.52
CA LYS A 460 -9.39 -13.04 11.90
C LYS A 460 -10.14 -13.18 13.22
N LYS A 461 -10.84 -14.30 13.42
CA LYS A 461 -11.54 -14.58 14.67
C LYS A 461 -10.56 -14.59 15.86
N LEU A 462 -9.43 -15.27 15.74
CA LEU A 462 -8.38 -15.27 16.78
C LEU A 462 -7.80 -13.86 17.02
N ALA A 463 -7.64 -13.05 15.97
CA ALA A 463 -7.17 -11.68 16.10
C ALA A 463 -8.17 -10.78 16.86
N HIS A 464 -9.48 -10.95 16.60
CA HIS A 464 -10.54 -10.28 17.37
C HIS A 464 -10.56 -10.74 18.83
N GLU A 465 -10.50 -12.05 19.08
CA GLU A 465 -10.40 -12.59 20.45
C GLU A 465 -9.17 -12.03 21.19
N CYS A 466 -8.05 -11.86 20.48
CA CYS A 466 -6.85 -11.22 21.01
C CYS A 466 -7.10 -9.74 21.32
N LEU A 467 -7.65 -8.97 20.38
CA LEU A 467 -8.00 -7.56 20.56
C LEU A 467 -8.92 -7.37 21.78
N ASP A 468 -9.95 -8.20 21.94
CA ASP A 468 -10.89 -8.17 23.06
C ASP A 468 -10.20 -8.36 24.42
N SER A 469 -9.13 -9.14 24.46
CA SER A 469 -8.31 -9.34 25.67
C SER A 469 -7.33 -8.20 25.95
N MET A 470 -7.07 -7.31 24.97
CA MET A 470 -6.12 -6.21 25.10
C MET A 470 -6.76 -4.98 25.73
N LYS A 471 -5.92 -4.23 26.47
CA LYS A 471 -6.24 -2.86 26.87
C LYS A 471 -5.78 -1.90 25.77
N VAL A 472 -6.72 -1.17 25.16
CA VAL A 472 -6.45 -0.15 24.14
C VAL A 472 -6.48 1.24 24.80
N ILE A 473 -5.54 2.11 24.45
CA ILE A 473 -5.47 3.47 25.00
C ILE A 473 -5.18 4.46 23.87
N PRO A 474 -6.06 5.43 23.59
CA PRO A 474 -7.39 5.60 24.20
C PRO A 474 -8.39 4.55 23.65
N GLU A 475 -9.43 4.23 24.42
CA GLU A 475 -10.32 3.07 24.15
C GLU A 475 -11.13 3.24 22.85
N GLU A 476 -11.37 4.48 22.43
CA GLU A 476 -12.08 4.81 21.19
C GLU A 476 -11.38 4.26 19.93
N LEU A 477 -10.06 4.02 20.00
CA LEU A 477 -9.31 3.41 18.89
C LEU A 477 -9.64 1.92 18.67
N ARG A 478 -10.32 1.25 19.62
CA ARG A 478 -10.70 -0.16 19.46
C ARG A 478 -11.58 -0.38 18.23
N ALA A 479 -12.53 0.54 17.97
CA ALA A 479 -13.42 0.43 16.83
C ALA A 479 -12.66 0.52 15.50
N GLU A 480 -11.63 1.37 15.44
CA GLU A 480 -10.76 1.48 14.28
C GLU A 480 -9.91 0.22 14.09
N LEU A 481 -9.31 -0.32 15.15
CA LEU A 481 -8.57 -1.58 15.09
C LEU A 481 -9.45 -2.75 14.63
N SER A 482 -10.68 -2.84 15.15
CA SER A 482 -11.66 -3.84 14.72
C SER A 482 -12.00 -3.70 13.24
N TYR A 483 -12.25 -2.47 12.77
CA TYR A 483 -12.51 -2.20 11.36
C TYR A 483 -11.34 -2.61 10.47
N VAL A 484 -10.11 -2.30 10.87
CA VAL A 484 -8.90 -2.70 10.13
C VAL A 484 -8.77 -4.22 10.10
N LEU A 485 -9.01 -4.92 11.22
CA LEU A 485 -8.99 -6.37 11.27
C LEU A 485 -9.97 -6.99 10.28
N ASP A 486 -11.16 -6.42 10.11
CA ASP A 486 -12.16 -6.91 9.15
C ASP A 486 -11.79 -6.60 7.71
N TRP A 487 -11.35 -5.37 7.44
CA TRP A 487 -10.98 -4.87 6.12
C TRP A 487 -9.74 -5.57 5.53
N LEU A 488 -8.76 -5.91 6.36
CA LEU A 488 -7.45 -6.42 5.92
C LEU A 488 -7.59 -7.79 5.23
N LYS A 489 -7.09 -7.92 4.00
CA LYS A 489 -7.09 -9.20 3.26
C LYS A 489 -5.66 -9.76 3.18
N GLU A 490 -5.30 -10.36 2.07
CA GLU A 490 -3.93 -10.77 1.80
C GLU A 490 -3.01 -9.54 1.72
N LYS A 491 -1.87 -9.59 2.40
CA LYS A 491 -0.83 -8.56 2.34
C LYS A 491 0.42 -9.15 1.72
N ALA A 492 0.92 -8.51 0.65
CA ALA A 492 2.20 -8.90 0.06
C ALA A 492 3.31 -8.79 1.12
N CYS A 493 3.99 -9.89 1.38
CA CYS A 493 4.92 -10.05 2.52
C CYS A 493 6.39 -10.16 2.10
N ALA A 494 6.68 -10.06 0.80
CA ALA A 494 8.03 -10.12 0.29
C ALA A 494 8.25 -9.19 -0.92
N ARG A 495 9.52 -8.87 -1.20
CA ARG A 495 9.99 -8.03 -2.30
C ARG A 495 11.21 -8.66 -2.97
N ARG A 496 11.51 -8.27 -4.22
CA ARG A 496 12.71 -8.73 -4.95
C ARG A 496 13.95 -7.84 -4.72
N SER A 497 13.82 -6.78 -3.94
CA SER A 497 14.90 -5.84 -3.67
C SER A 497 14.75 -5.23 -2.28
N GLY A 498 15.85 -4.71 -1.74
CA GLY A 498 15.92 -4.13 -0.41
C GLY A 498 16.90 -4.88 0.49
N LEU A 499 17.00 -4.42 1.73
CA LEU A 499 17.68 -5.12 2.82
C LEU A 499 16.67 -5.98 3.57
N GLY A 500 17.12 -7.08 4.19
CA GLY A 500 16.27 -7.92 5.04
C GLY A 500 16.60 -9.40 4.99
N THR A 501 15.79 -10.19 5.67
CA THR A 501 15.87 -11.67 5.65
C THR A 501 15.29 -12.22 4.36
N LYS A 502 16.01 -13.16 3.72
CA LYS A 502 15.50 -13.88 2.54
C LYS A 502 14.38 -14.85 2.92
N LEU A 503 13.39 -15.01 2.04
CA LEU A 503 12.34 -16.00 2.23
C LEU A 503 12.95 -17.41 2.12
N PRO A 504 12.81 -18.28 3.13
CA PRO A 504 13.66 -19.46 3.26
C PRO A 504 13.39 -20.56 2.21
N TRP A 505 12.22 -20.58 1.59
CA TRP A 505 11.88 -21.51 0.50
C TRP A 505 11.88 -20.88 -0.89
N ASP A 506 12.12 -19.57 -0.99
CA ASP A 506 12.21 -18.85 -2.26
C ASP A 506 13.21 -17.67 -2.12
N PRO A 507 14.53 -17.96 -2.12
CA PRO A 507 15.56 -17.00 -1.74
C PRO A 507 15.75 -15.80 -2.69
N ASP A 508 15.04 -15.78 -3.81
CA ASP A 508 14.93 -14.62 -4.71
C ASP A 508 14.06 -13.51 -4.12
N TRP A 509 13.30 -13.83 -3.06
CA TRP A 509 12.47 -12.91 -2.32
C TRP A 509 13.07 -12.57 -0.96
N ILE A 510 12.88 -11.32 -0.55
CA ILE A 510 13.25 -10.76 0.75
C ILE A 510 11.97 -10.41 1.48
N ILE A 511 11.84 -10.86 2.72
CA ILE A 511 10.70 -10.54 3.58
C ILE A 511 10.65 -9.02 3.78
N GLU A 512 9.48 -8.41 3.59
CA GLU A 512 9.35 -6.96 3.68
C GLU A 512 9.20 -6.47 5.13
N SER A 513 9.50 -5.18 5.31
CA SER A 513 9.67 -4.53 6.61
C SER A 513 8.45 -4.59 7.53
N LEU A 514 7.23 -4.65 7.01
CA LEU A 514 6.02 -4.75 7.83
C LEU A 514 5.64 -6.20 8.17
N SER A 515 6.41 -7.19 7.69
CA SER A 515 6.14 -8.61 7.89
C SER A 515 7.18 -9.26 8.80
N ASP A 516 8.43 -8.81 8.77
CA ASP A 516 9.48 -9.21 9.73
C ASP A 516 9.46 -8.39 11.04
N SER A 517 8.54 -7.44 11.17
CA SER A 517 8.42 -6.52 12.32
C SER A 517 7.22 -6.83 13.23
N THR A 518 6.69 -8.05 13.20
CA THR A 518 5.41 -8.38 13.85
C THR A 518 5.55 -9.08 15.20
N ILE A 519 6.62 -9.84 15.44
CA ILE A 519 6.83 -10.59 16.70
C ILE A 519 8.24 -10.43 17.29
N TYR A 520 9.02 -9.47 16.80
CA TYR A 520 10.40 -9.21 17.22
C TYR A 520 10.56 -8.91 18.72
N MET A 521 9.47 -8.54 19.39
CA MET A 521 9.39 -8.37 20.83
C MET A 521 9.81 -9.64 21.57
N ALA A 522 9.51 -10.82 21.02
CA ALA A 522 9.99 -12.09 21.57
C ALA A 522 11.52 -12.20 21.47
N PHE A 523 12.12 -11.77 20.36
CA PHE A 523 13.58 -11.82 20.19
C PHE A 523 14.33 -10.93 21.18
N TYR A 524 13.78 -9.77 21.60
CA TYR A 524 14.37 -8.96 22.67
C TYR A 524 14.63 -9.74 23.96
N THR A 525 13.76 -10.71 24.28
CA THR A 525 13.87 -11.49 25.52
C THR A 525 15.14 -12.35 25.54
N VAL A 526 15.62 -12.80 24.37
CA VAL A 526 16.76 -13.71 24.25
C VAL A 526 18.01 -13.09 23.61
N ALA A 527 17.91 -11.93 22.96
CA ALA A 527 19.01 -11.28 22.24
C ALA A 527 20.30 -11.14 23.08
N HIS A 528 20.18 -10.71 24.35
CA HIS A 528 21.33 -10.61 25.25
C HIS A 528 21.93 -11.97 25.65
N VAL A 529 21.12 -13.04 25.73
CA VAL A 529 21.58 -14.41 26.03
C VAL A 529 22.36 -14.96 24.83
N ILE A 530 21.79 -14.81 23.63
CA ILE A 530 22.44 -15.19 22.36
C ILE A 530 23.84 -14.56 22.28
N LYS A 531 23.94 -13.25 22.55
CA LYS A 531 25.22 -12.53 22.59
C LYS A 531 26.15 -12.99 23.70
N LYS A 532 25.64 -13.17 24.92
CA LYS A 532 26.40 -13.62 26.09
C LYS A 532 27.10 -14.96 25.81
N TRP A 533 26.39 -15.88 25.16
CA TRP A 533 26.89 -17.21 24.83
C TRP A 533 27.61 -17.29 23.47
N GLY A 534 27.66 -16.19 22.71
CA GLY A 534 28.29 -16.17 21.40
C GLY A 534 27.66 -17.14 20.40
N LEU A 535 26.34 -17.36 20.49
CA LEU A 535 25.62 -18.26 19.60
C LEU A 535 25.57 -17.65 18.20
N ARG A 536 25.84 -18.48 17.20
CA ARG A 536 25.86 -18.10 15.78
C ARG A 536 24.59 -18.52 15.05
N GLU A 537 24.36 -17.94 13.87
CA GLU A 537 23.20 -18.25 13.04
C GLU A 537 23.02 -19.76 12.73
N ASP A 538 24.11 -20.50 12.54
CA ASP A 538 24.08 -21.94 12.22
C ASP A 538 23.54 -22.79 13.38
N GLN A 539 23.56 -22.25 14.60
CA GLN A 539 23.09 -22.91 15.81
C GLN A 539 21.64 -22.54 16.15
N LEU A 540 21.06 -21.51 15.52
CA LEU A 540 19.70 -21.03 15.80
C LEU A 540 18.70 -21.64 14.81
N SER A 541 18.45 -22.94 14.98
CA SER A 541 17.50 -23.70 14.16
C SER A 541 16.05 -23.48 14.59
N ASP A 542 15.11 -23.95 13.78
CA ASP A 542 13.68 -23.88 14.09
C ASP A 542 13.34 -24.66 15.37
N GLU A 543 14.00 -25.79 15.62
CA GLU A 543 13.85 -26.57 16.84
C GLU A 543 14.33 -25.82 18.09
N VAL A 544 15.38 -25.00 17.96
CA VAL A 544 15.84 -24.14 19.06
C VAL A 544 14.77 -23.12 19.41
N PHE A 545 14.19 -22.44 18.42
CA PHE A 545 13.13 -21.46 18.67
C PHE A 545 11.81 -22.11 19.10
N ASP A 546 11.47 -23.30 18.61
CA ASP A 546 10.34 -24.08 19.09
C ASP A 546 10.50 -24.48 20.55
N TYR A 547 11.69 -24.93 20.96
CA TYR A 547 11.98 -25.18 22.37
C TYR A 547 11.87 -23.91 23.20
N VAL A 548 12.56 -22.83 22.79
CA VAL A 548 12.64 -21.58 23.53
C VAL A 548 11.29 -20.89 23.66
N PHE A 549 10.51 -20.76 22.59
CA PHE A 549 9.26 -19.98 22.62
C PHE A 549 8.01 -20.83 22.79
N LEU A 550 7.98 -22.07 22.28
CA LEU A 550 6.79 -22.93 22.31
C LEU A 550 6.87 -24.05 23.35
N GLY A 551 8.08 -24.40 23.80
CA GLY A 551 8.31 -25.50 24.74
C GLY A 551 8.22 -26.86 24.10
N VAL A 552 8.47 -26.92 22.79
CA VAL A 552 8.36 -28.13 22.00
C VAL A 552 9.75 -28.75 21.86
N GLY A 553 9.86 -30.06 22.13
CA GLY A 553 11.10 -30.82 22.02
C GLY A 553 11.78 -31.10 23.37
N ASP A 554 12.71 -32.06 23.35
CA ASP A 554 13.58 -32.37 24.49
C ASP A 554 14.87 -31.52 24.44
N GLU A 555 15.26 -30.95 25.57
CA GLU A 555 16.40 -30.03 25.65
C GLU A 555 17.74 -30.69 25.27
N GLY A 556 17.92 -31.97 25.58
CA GLY A 556 19.13 -32.73 25.26
C GLY A 556 19.23 -33.03 23.76
N GLU A 557 18.10 -33.41 23.15
CA GLU A 557 18.04 -33.59 21.69
C GLU A 557 18.28 -32.29 20.93
N VAL A 558 17.64 -31.20 21.36
CA VAL A 558 17.79 -29.87 20.73
C VAL A 558 19.23 -29.40 20.84
N ALA A 559 19.86 -29.52 22.02
CA ALA A 559 21.27 -29.19 22.21
C ALA A 559 22.19 -30.02 21.31
N SER A 560 21.95 -31.33 21.22
CA SER A 560 22.77 -32.22 20.40
C SER A 560 22.68 -31.91 18.90
N ARG A 561 21.51 -31.52 18.39
CA ARG A 561 21.31 -31.24 16.95
C ARG A 561 21.78 -29.84 16.55
N SER A 562 21.51 -28.85 17.38
CA SER A 562 21.85 -27.45 17.12
C SER A 562 23.27 -27.07 17.50
N GLY A 563 23.92 -27.86 18.37
CA GLY A 563 25.20 -27.51 18.98
C GLY A 563 25.10 -26.35 19.98
N VAL A 564 23.89 -25.95 20.40
CA VAL A 564 23.70 -24.95 21.45
C VAL A 564 23.90 -25.62 22.82
N PRO A 565 24.69 -25.04 23.74
CA PRO A 565 24.82 -25.56 25.09
C PRO A 565 23.46 -25.64 25.81
N ILE A 566 23.21 -26.73 26.55
CA ILE A 566 21.96 -26.93 27.30
C ILE A 566 21.68 -25.75 28.25
N ASP A 567 22.73 -25.24 28.92
CA ASP A 567 22.58 -24.10 29.83
C ASP A 567 22.16 -22.83 29.09
N ALA A 568 22.61 -22.62 27.85
CA ALA A 568 22.17 -21.50 27.01
C ALA A 568 20.69 -21.67 26.59
N LEU A 569 20.26 -22.88 26.22
CA LEU A 569 18.85 -23.17 25.91
C LEU A 569 17.94 -22.90 27.11
N ARG A 570 18.33 -23.40 28.29
CA ARG A 570 17.60 -23.18 29.55
C ARG A 570 17.56 -21.69 29.92
N GLU A 571 18.68 -20.98 29.78
CA GLU A 571 18.75 -19.55 30.06
C GLU A 571 17.85 -18.75 29.12
N MET A 572 17.81 -19.07 27.81
CA MET A 572 16.91 -18.43 26.85
C MET A 572 15.44 -18.71 27.19
N ARG A 573 15.08 -19.96 27.51
CA ARG A 573 13.71 -20.38 27.87
C ARG A 573 13.21 -19.74 29.18
N ALA A 574 14.14 -19.40 30.08
CA ALA A 574 13.82 -18.81 31.37
C ALA A 574 13.57 -17.29 31.33
N GLN A 575 13.89 -16.61 30.22
CA GLN A 575 13.58 -15.19 29.99
C GLN A 575 12.08 -14.98 29.78
#